data_AF-A0A7C5BDG1-F1
#
_entry.id   AF-A0A7C5BDG1-F1
#
_cell.length_a   1.000
_cell.length_b   1.000
_cell.length_c   1.000
_cell.angle_alpha   90.00
_cell.angle_beta   90.00
_cell.angle_gamma   90.00
#
_symmetry.space_group_name_H-M   'P 1'
#
loop_
_entity.id
_entity.type
_entity.pdbx_description
1 polymer ?
#
loop_
_entity_poly.entity_id
_entity_poly.type
_entity_poly.pdbx_seq_one_letter_code
_entity_poly.pdbx_strand_id
1 'polypeptide(L)'
;MFQKLYNPTLRSQKEQRVTQDGTTTLYSKEFDECYHSTKDGALQESLQKHILPAFSLCQNKKQLTILDICYGLGYNTLTTLYYHRKNRLKSKLHIISPELDKALVQSLKEFEYPEEFSDLQDII
;
A
#
# COMPACT_ATOMS: atom_id res chain seq x y z
N MET A 1 -13.97 4.28 31.03
CA MET A 1 -12.59 4.75 30.78
C MET A 1 -12.36 4.66 29.28
N PHE A 2 -12.33 5.78 28.55
CA PHE A 2 -12.03 5.75 27.12
C PHE A 2 -10.57 5.34 26.96
N GLN A 3 -10.31 4.12 26.52
CA GLN A 3 -8.99 3.74 26.03
C GLN A 3 -8.69 4.67 24.86
N LYS A 4 -7.59 5.43 24.93
CA LYS A 4 -7.19 6.26 23.80
C LYS A 4 -6.98 5.33 22.61
N LEU A 5 -7.71 5.55 21.51
CA LEU A 5 -7.57 4.83 20.24
C LEU A 5 -6.15 4.91 19.67
N TYR A 6 -5.33 5.84 20.14
CA TYR A 6 -3.97 6.09 19.66
C TYR A 6 -3.01 6.20 20.84
N ASN A 7 -1.85 5.55 20.70
CA ASN A 7 -0.72 5.72 21.60
C ASN A 7 0.51 6.17 20.80
N PRO A 8 0.73 7.49 20.64
CA PRO A 8 1.82 8.02 19.83
C PRO A 8 3.22 7.56 20.27
N THR A 9 3.40 7.13 21.52
CA THR A 9 4.68 6.59 22.02
C THR A 9 5.05 5.24 21.40
N LEU A 10 4.05 4.52 20.87
CA LEU A 10 4.24 3.23 20.19
C LEU A 10 4.34 3.40 18.66
N ARG A 11 4.09 4.59 18.12
CA ARG A 11 3.98 4.82 16.66
C ARG A 11 5.23 4.39 15.90
N SER A 12 6.41 4.70 16.42
CA SER A 12 7.68 4.33 15.80
C SER A 12 8.02 2.86 15.97
N GLN A 13 7.32 2.13 16.83
CA GLN A 13 7.60 0.72 17.12
C GLN A 13 6.89 -0.16 16.09
N LYS A 14 7.60 -0.41 14.99
CA LYS A 14 7.16 -1.28 13.90
C LYS A 14 8.13 -2.44 13.72
N GLU A 15 7.60 -3.61 13.38
CA GLU A 15 8.38 -4.82 13.13
C GLU A 15 8.09 -5.35 11.72
N GLN A 16 9.13 -5.64 10.94
CA GLN A 16 8.95 -6.28 9.64
C GLN A 16 8.47 -7.73 9.81
N ARG A 17 7.56 -8.14 8.93
CA ARG A 17 7.02 -9.49 8.85
C ARG A 17 6.94 -9.89 7.38
N VAL A 18 7.34 -11.11 7.06
CA VAL A 18 7.15 -11.69 5.71
C VAL A 18 5.76 -12.32 5.65
N THR A 19 5.04 -12.10 4.54
CA THR A 19 3.71 -12.64 4.31
C THR A 19 3.74 -13.87 3.40
N GLN A 20 2.59 -14.56 3.26
CA GLN A 20 2.49 -15.81 2.52
C GLN A 20 2.80 -15.70 1.02
N ASP A 21 2.54 -14.53 0.41
CA ASP A 21 2.93 -14.24 -0.99
C ASP A 21 4.41 -13.81 -1.14
N GLY A 22 5.20 -13.87 -0.07
CA GLY A 22 6.61 -13.49 -0.06
C GLY A 22 6.88 -11.99 0.09
N THR A 23 5.84 -11.15 0.16
CA THR A 23 6.01 -9.71 0.37
C THR A 23 6.29 -9.35 1.84
N THR A 24 6.84 -8.16 2.06
CA THR A 24 7.09 -7.63 3.40
C THR A 24 5.94 -6.73 3.84
N THR A 25 5.48 -6.92 5.08
CA THR A 25 4.55 -6.02 5.78
C THR A 25 5.17 -5.52 7.08
N LEU A 26 4.53 -4.55 7.72
CA LEU A 26 4.90 -4.09 9.06
C LEU A 26 3.81 -4.50 10.05
N TYR A 27 4.21 -4.83 11.27
CA TYR A 27 3.35 -4.93 12.43
C TYR A 27 3.49 -3.66 13.28
N SER A 28 2.37 -3.00 13.59
CA SER A 28 2.31 -1.80 14.41
C SER A 28 2.02 -2.14 15.86
N LYS A 29 2.92 -1.80 16.79
CA LYS A 29 2.61 -1.92 18.22
C LYS A 29 1.58 -0.90 18.71
N GLU A 30 1.40 0.22 18.00
CA GLU A 30 0.38 1.22 18.36
C GLU A 30 -1.04 0.65 18.18
N PHE A 31 -1.24 -0.15 17.13
CA PHE A 31 -2.55 -0.70 16.77
C PHE A 31 -2.70 -2.20 17.06
N ASP A 32 -1.61 -2.89 17.40
CA ASP A 32 -1.57 -4.35 17.57
C ASP A 32 -2.00 -5.10 16.29
N GLU A 33 -1.65 -4.55 15.12
CA GLU A 33 -2.08 -5.07 13.81
C GLU A 33 -0.97 -5.02 12.76
N CYS A 34 -1.04 -5.94 11.80
CA CYS A 34 -0.22 -5.87 10.59
C CYS A 34 -0.85 -4.92 9.56
N TYR A 35 -0.03 -4.23 8.78
CA TYR A 35 -0.48 -3.32 7.72
C TYR A 35 -1.23 -4.05 6.59
N HIS A 36 -0.94 -5.34 6.41
CA HIS A 36 -1.56 -6.22 5.43
C HIS A 36 -1.79 -7.60 6.03
N SER A 37 -2.72 -8.35 5.44
CA SER A 37 -2.98 -9.76 5.71
C SER A 37 -1.70 -10.58 5.53
N THR A 38 -1.22 -11.19 6.60
CA THR A 38 -0.06 -12.09 6.53
C THR A 38 -0.35 -13.38 5.78
N LYS A 39 -1.64 -13.77 5.70
CA LYS A 39 -2.12 -14.96 5.00
C LYS A 39 -2.32 -14.75 3.50
N ASP A 40 -2.88 -13.61 3.10
CA ASP A 40 -3.05 -13.33 1.67
C ASP A 40 -1.75 -12.79 1.07
N GLY A 41 -1.08 -11.94 1.85
CA GLY A 41 0.11 -11.20 1.46
C GLY A 41 -0.20 -9.84 0.83
N ALA A 42 0.73 -8.89 0.96
CA ALA A 42 0.46 -7.48 0.72
C ALA A 42 0.17 -7.18 -0.77
N LEU A 43 0.91 -7.79 -1.70
CA LEU A 43 0.67 -7.61 -3.13
C LEU A 43 -0.64 -8.28 -3.55
N GLN A 44 -0.86 -9.52 -3.11
CA GLN A 44 -2.07 -10.26 -3.48
C GLN A 44 -3.33 -9.62 -2.87
N GLU A 45 -3.26 -9.17 -1.62
CA GLU A 45 -4.34 -8.43 -0.98
C GLU A 45 -4.68 -7.15 -1.76
N SER A 46 -3.69 -6.30 -2.02
CA SER A 46 -3.90 -5.07 -2.79
C SER A 46 -4.52 -5.37 -4.16
N LEU A 47 -3.98 -6.35 -4.88
CA LEU A 47 -4.45 -6.68 -6.22
C LEU A 47 -5.91 -7.18 -6.22
N GLN A 48 -6.22 -8.17 -5.38
CA GLN A 48 -7.52 -8.86 -5.42
C GLN A 48 -8.63 -8.08 -4.72
N LYS A 49 -8.35 -7.45 -3.57
CA LYS A 49 -9.38 -6.78 -2.78
C LYS A 49 -9.63 -5.34 -3.21
N HIS A 50 -8.63 -4.68 -3.80
CA HIS A 50 -8.73 -3.24 -4.11
C HIS A 50 -8.60 -2.94 -5.61
N ILE A 51 -7.50 -3.33 -6.26
CA ILE A 51 -7.21 -2.89 -7.63
C ILE A 51 -8.17 -3.54 -8.63
N LEU A 52 -8.27 -4.87 -8.68
CA LEU A 52 -9.12 -5.55 -9.67
C LEU A 52 -10.59 -5.14 -9.57
N PRO A 53 -11.22 -5.10 -8.38
CA PRO A 53 -12.59 -4.61 -8.25
C PRO A 53 -12.76 -3.16 -8.73
N ALA A 54 -11.86 -2.25 -8.34
CA ALA A 54 -11.96 -0.84 -8.73
C ALA A 54 -11.86 -0.64 -10.25
N PHE A 55 -10.88 -1.30 -10.90
CA PHE A 55 -10.70 -1.20 -12.36
C PHE A 55 -11.87 -1.84 -13.12
N SER A 56 -12.49 -2.90 -12.58
CA SER A 56 -13.66 -3.53 -13.20
C SER A 56 -14.85 -2.58 -13.36
N LEU A 57 -14.99 -1.60 -12.46
CA LEU A 57 -16.07 -0.60 -12.45
C LEU A 57 -15.75 0.65 -13.29
N CYS A 58 -14.48 0.86 -13.62
CA CYS A 58 -13.99 2.09 -14.24
C CYS A 58 -13.47 1.87 -15.67
N GLN A 59 -13.99 0.85 -16.35
CA GLN A 59 -13.64 0.54 -17.74
C GLN A 59 -13.91 1.73 -18.67
N ASN A 60 -13.05 1.91 -19.67
CA ASN A 60 -13.16 2.93 -20.72
C ASN A 60 -13.08 4.40 -20.26
N LYS A 61 -12.74 4.67 -18.99
CA LYS A 61 -12.52 6.05 -18.51
C LYS A 61 -11.18 6.58 -19.03
N LYS A 62 -11.16 7.81 -19.54
CA LYS A 62 -9.93 8.50 -19.98
C LYS A 62 -9.03 8.94 -18.81
N GLN A 63 -9.61 9.13 -17.62
CA GLN A 63 -8.89 9.48 -16.40
C GLN A 63 -9.53 8.78 -15.21
N LEU A 64 -8.70 8.31 -14.27
CA LEU A 64 -9.07 7.76 -12.98
C LEU A 64 -8.49 8.65 -11.89
N THR A 65 -9.34 9.08 -10.95
CA THR A 65 -8.91 9.74 -9.72
C THR A 65 -9.09 8.77 -8.57
N ILE A 66 -8.03 8.49 -7.84
CA ILE A 66 -7.99 7.49 -6.77
C ILE A 66 -7.63 8.19 -5.46
N LEU A 67 -8.45 7.97 -4.44
CA LEU A 67 -8.16 8.36 -3.06
C LEU A 67 -7.74 7.10 -2.30
N ASP A 68 -6.46 7.01 -1.93
CA ASP A 68 -5.87 5.90 -1.19
C ASP A 68 -5.62 6.35 0.26
N ILE A 69 -6.59 6.09 1.14
CA ILE A 69 -6.56 6.59 2.52
C ILE A 69 -5.56 5.75 3.33
N CYS A 70 -4.59 6.43 3.95
CA CYS A 70 -3.45 5.83 4.66
C CYS A 70 -2.47 5.16 3.69
N TYR A 71 -1.53 5.95 3.16
CA TYR A 71 -0.51 5.43 2.24
C TYR A 71 0.21 4.21 2.81
N GLY A 72 0.54 4.21 4.11
CA GLY A 72 1.21 3.12 4.78
C GLY A 72 2.52 2.75 4.08
N LEU A 73 2.56 1.53 3.52
CA LEU A 73 3.70 1.02 2.75
C LEU A 73 3.56 1.25 1.24
N GLY A 74 2.49 1.90 0.79
CA GLY A 74 2.27 2.24 -0.62
C GLY A 74 1.78 1.09 -1.51
N TYR A 75 1.50 -0.10 -0.97
CA TYR A 75 1.14 -1.28 -1.78
C TYR A 75 -0.09 -1.04 -2.69
N ASN A 76 -1.13 -0.37 -2.22
CA ASN A 76 -2.29 -0.07 -3.08
C ASN A 76 -1.93 0.85 -4.25
N THR A 77 -1.17 1.91 -3.97
CA THR A 77 -0.69 2.84 -4.99
C THR A 77 0.28 2.16 -5.96
N LEU A 78 1.29 1.43 -5.48
CA LEU A 78 2.27 0.74 -6.32
C LEU A 78 1.64 -0.39 -7.13
N THR A 79 0.74 -1.18 -6.55
CA THR A 79 -0.01 -2.22 -7.26
C THR A 79 -0.92 -1.62 -8.34
N THR A 80 -1.50 -0.44 -8.08
CA THR A 80 -2.28 0.30 -9.09
C THR A 80 -1.41 0.67 -10.29
N LEU A 81 -0.22 1.22 -10.04
CA LEU A 81 0.73 1.58 -11.11
C LEU A 81 1.24 0.36 -11.85
N TYR A 82 1.60 -0.70 -11.14
CA TYR A 82 2.01 -1.98 -11.70
C TYR A 82 0.94 -2.57 -12.61
N TYR A 83 -0.30 -2.72 -12.12
CA TYR A 83 -1.41 -3.25 -12.89
C TYR A 83 -1.71 -2.40 -14.13
N HIS A 84 -1.70 -1.08 -13.98
CA HIS A 84 -1.94 -0.14 -15.08
C HIS A 84 -0.88 -0.27 -16.19
N ARG A 85 0.40 -0.32 -15.83
CA ARG A 85 1.52 -0.50 -16.76
C ARG A 85 1.48 -1.88 -17.42
N LYS A 86 1.34 -2.94 -16.64
CA LYS A 86 1.31 -4.34 -17.12
C LYS A 86 0.20 -4.58 -18.14
N ASN A 87 -0.98 -3.97 -17.93
CA ASN A 87 -2.12 -4.08 -18.84
C ASN A 87 -2.14 -2.99 -19.92
N ARG A 88 -1.10 -2.14 -20.01
CA ARG A 88 -0.95 -1.06 -21.00
C ARG A 88 -2.16 -0.14 -21.07
N LEU A 89 -2.77 0.12 -19.91
CA LEU A 89 -3.96 0.98 -19.84
C LEU A 89 -3.59 2.41 -20.23
N LYS A 90 -4.52 3.08 -20.94
CA LYS A 90 -4.30 4.43 -21.47
C LYS A 90 -4.95 5.52 -20.63
N SER A 91 -5.71 5.14 -19.60
CA SER A 91 -6.32 6.10 -18.69
C SER A 91 -5.22 6.89 -17.95
N LYS A 92 -5.40 8.20 -17.81
CA LYS A 92 -4.57 9.02 -16.93
C LYS A 92 -4.87 8.66 -15.47
N LEU A 93 -3.86 8.49 -14.65
CA LEU A 93 -4.03 8.29 -13.20
C LEU A 93 -3.77 9.60 -12.45
N HIS A 94 -4.63 9.89 -11.49
CA HIS A 94 -4.41 10.92 -10.46
C HIS A 94 -4.65 10.27 -9.10
N ILE A 95 -3.59 10.07 -8.33
CA ILE A 95 -3.64 9.36 -7.05
C ILE A 95 -3.34 10.37 -5.95
N ILE A 96 -4.21 10.41 -4.93
CA ILE A 96 -4.02 11.18 -3.71
C ILE A 96 -3.97 10.18 -2.57
N SER A 97 -2.85 10.11 -1.86
CA SER A 97 -2.69 9.20 -0.73
C SER A 97 -2.15 9.90 0.51
N PRO A 98 -3.03 10.34 1.43
CA PRO A 98 -2.59 10.94 2.68
C PRO A 98 -2.01 9.88 3.63
N GLU A 99 -0.97 10.27 4.37
CA GLU A 99 -0.39 9.48 5.46
C GLU A 99 -0.12 10.37 6.66
N LEU A 100 -0.43 9.86 7.84
CA LEU A 100 -0.23 10.56 9.10
C LEU A 100 1.24 10.44 9.56
N ASP A 101 1.84 9.28 9.38
CA ASP A 101 3.19 8.98 9.83
C ASP A 101 4.24 9.38 8.79
N LYS A 102 4.70 10.64 8.89
CA LYS A 102 5.79 11.15 8.04
C LYS A 102 7.08 10.32 8.15
N ALA A 103 7.41 9.80 9.33
CA ALA A 103 8.62 9.03 9.53
C ALA A 103 8.54 7.67 8.82
N LEU A 104 7.36 7.05 8.79
CA LEU A 104 7.10 5.87 7.97
C LEU A 104 7.38 6.16 6.50
N VAL A 105 6.77 7.20 5.93
CA VAL A 105 6.96 7.54 4.50
C VAL A 105 8.44 7.79 4.18
N GLN A 106 9.16 8.48 5.07
CA GLN A 106 10.59 8.72 4.90
C GLN A 106 11.43 7.43 4.91
N SER A 107 10.99 6.40 5.63
CA SER A 107 11.69 5.11 5.71
C SER A 107 11.49 4.21 4.48
N LEU A 108 10.50 4.49 3.62
CA LEU A 108 10.15 3.62 2.50
C LEU A 108 11.23 3.54 1.41
N LYS A 109 12.15 4.50 1.36
CA LYS A 109 13.30 4.48 0.44
C LYS A 109 14.22 3.27 0.65
N GLU A 110 14.28 2.79 1.88
CA GLU A 110 15.09 1.63 2.28
C GLU A 110 14.23 0.37 2.44
N PHE A 111 12.94 0.45 2.10
CA PHE A 111 12.01 -0.67 2.26
C PHE A 111 12.13 -1.64 1.08
N GLU A 112 12.23 -2.92 1.38
CA GLU A 112 12.30 -3.96 0.36
C GLU A 112 10.90 -4.27 -0.21
N TYR A 113 10.71 -3.90 -1.47
CA TYR A 113 9.52 -4.18 -2.25
C TYR A 113 9.69 -5.43 -3.12
N PRO A 114 8.58 -6.11 -3.49
CA PRO A 114 8.65 -7.27 -4.38
C PRO A 114 9.17 -6.91 -5.78
N GLU A 115 9.70 -7.90 -6.50
CA GLU A 115 10.30 -7.74 -7.83
C GLU A 115 9.33 -7.13 -8.85
N GLU A 116 8.02 -7.36 -8.69
CA GLU A 116 6.97 -6.73 -9.49
C GLU A 116 7.03 -5.19 -9.48
N PHE A 117 7.60 -4.58 -8.44
CA PHE A 117 7.76 -3.13 -8.32
C PHE A 117 9.15 -2.62 -8.71
N SER A 118 10.02 -3.47 -9.27
CA SER A 118 11.38 -3.09 -9.72
C SER A 118 11.37 -1.86 -10.64
N ASP A 119 10.50 -1.83 -11.65
CA ASP A 119 10.33 -0.69 -12.58
C ASP A 119 9.70 0.57 -11.95
N LEU A 120 9.37 0.53 -10.65
CA LEU A 120 8.78 1.63 -9.88
C LEU A 120 9.74 2.18 -8.83
N GLN A 121 10.95 1.63 -8.66
CA GLN A 121 11.87 2.06 -7.61
C GLN A 121 12.24 3.55 -7.68
N ASP A 122 12.36 4.12 -8.88
CA ASP A 122 12.72 5.53 -9.07
C ASP A 122 11.66 6.53 -8.55
N ILE A 123 10.44 6.06 -8.28
CA ILE A 123 9.32 6.90 -7.81
C ILE A 123 8.92 6.60 -6.36
N ILE A 124 9.68 5.75 -5.66
CA ILE A 124 9.51 5.41 -4.24
C ILE A 124 10.34 6.36 -3.37
#